data_AF-A0A0A9D9V3-F1
#
_entry.id   AF-A0A0A9D9V3-F1
#
_cell.length_a   1.000
_cell.length_b   1.000
_cell.length_c   1.000
_cell.angle_alpha   90.00
_cell.angle_beta   90.00
_cell.angle_gamma   90.00
#
_symmetry.space_group_name_H-M   'P 1'
#
loop_
_entity.id
_entity.type
_entity.pdbx_description
1 polymer ?
#
loop_
_entity_poly.entity_id
_entity_poly.type
_entity_poly.pdbx_seq_one_letter_code
_entity_poly.pdbx_strand_id
1 'polypeptide(L)' 'MQDPDGCNKFTLTRVNWTDSVGGHPHTYQPEEVSRELIRELRKSNGTYSHMFARKFAPECLGPLMKIADSVILRD' A
#
# COMPACT_ATOMS: atom_id res chain seq x y z
N MET A 1 0.99 -2.22 17.67
CA MET A 1 2.33 -2.78 17.87
C MET A 1 3.28 -1.61 18.07
N GLN A 2 3.79 -1.41 19.28
CA GLN A 2 4.83 -0.42 19.56
C GLN A 2 6.17 -1.15 19.61
N ASP A 3 7.17 -0.59 18.93
CA ASP A 3 8.56 -1.05 18.94
C ASP A 3 9.40 -0.01 19.70
N PRO A 4 9.80 -0.30 20.94
CA PRO A 4 10.49 0.65 21.80
C PRO A 4 11.99 0.84 21.49
N ASP A 5 12.63 -0.05 20.72
CA ASP A 5 14.11 -0.08 20.57
C ASP A 5 14.64 0.04 19.13
N GLY A 6 13.79 0.44 18.18
CA GLY A 6 14.26 1.03 16.92
C GLY A 6 14.48 0.06 15.77
N CYS A 7 13.40 -0.32 15.11
CA CYS A 7 13.38 -0.33 13.66
C CYS A 7 13.24 1.12 13.16
N ASN A 8 13.94 1.52 12.10
CA ASN A 8 13.84 2.86 11.51
C ASN A 8 12.36 3.28 11.47
N LYS A 9 11.99 4.47 11.95
CA LYS A 9 10.57 4.90 12.16
C LYS A 9 9.69 4.86 10.89
N PHE A 10 10.26 4.45 9.76
CA PHE A 10 9.65 4.37 8.45
C PHE A 10 9.82 2.96 7.90
N THR A 11 8.70 2.26 7.69
CA THR A 11 8.65 1.06 6.86
C THR A 11 8.51 1.46 5.40
N LEU A 12 9.19 0.73 4.51
CA LEU A 12 8.99 0.87 3.07
C LEU A 12 7.61 0.37 2.61
N THR A 13 6.85 -0.28 3.50
CA THR A 13 5.53 -0.83 3.22
C THR A 13 4.41 0.06 3.77
N ARG A 14 3.58 0.61 2.89
CA ARG A 14 2.32 1.26 3.27
C ARG A 14 1.31 0.23 3.76
N VAL A 15 0.80 0.42 4.97
CA VAL A 15 -0.30 -0.38 5.55
C VAL A 15 -1.46 0.55 5.84
N ASN A 16 -2.62 0.31 5.23
CA ASN A 16 -3.82 1.09 5.50
C ASN A 16 -4.58 0.56 6.72
N TRP A 17 -4.70 1.38 7.75
CA TRP A 17 -5.39 1.06 9.01
C TRP A 17 -6.74 1.78 9.15
N THR A 18 -7.15 2.55 8.14
CA THR A 18 -8.50 3.12 8.09
C THR A 18 -9.53 1.99 8.19
N ASP A 19 -10.60 2.23 8.95
CA ASP A 19 -11.68 1.27 9.20
C ASP A 19 -11.21 -0.10 9.72
N SER A 20 -10.11 -0.12 10.48
CA SER A 20 -9.57 -1.33 11.11
C SER A 20 -10.61 -1.98 12.03
N VAL A 21 -11.20 -3.09 11.59
CA VAL A 21 -12.07 -3.95 12.41
C VAL A 21 -11.27 -5.11 12.97
N GLY A 22 -11.33 -5.31 14.30
CA GLY A 22 -10.67 -6.45 14.95
C GLY A 22 -9.14 -6.45 14.88
N GLY A 23 -8.51 -5.30 14.65
CA GLY A 23 -7.05 -5.19 14.53
C GLY A 23 -6.50 -5.65 13.18
N HIS A 24 -7.35 -5.76 12.15
CA HIS A 24 -6.93 -6.06 10.79
C HIS A 24 -6.87 -4.78 9.93
N PRO A 25 -5.81 -4.60 9.12
CA PRO A 25 -5.75 -3.49 8.18
C PRO A 25 -6.76 -3.66 7.05
N HIS A 26 -7.11 -2.54 6.40
CA HIS A 26 -8.00 -2.50 5.25
C HIS A 26 -7.51 -3.45 4.15
N THR A 27 -8.46 -4.18 3.55
CA THR A 27 -8.19 -5.11 2.45
C THR A 27 -8.78 -4.53 1.17
N TYR A 28 -7.92 -3.98 0.32
CA TYR A 28 -8.32 -3.42 -0.98
C TYR A 28 -8.93 -4.49 -1.86
N GLN A 29 -10.11 -4.18 -2.40
CA GLN A 29 -10.84 -4.98 -3.37
C GLN A 29 -10.50 -4.55 -4.82
N PRO A 30 -10.77 -5.40 -5.82
CA PRO A 30 -10.46 -5.11 -7.23
C PRO A 30 -11.00 -3.77 -7.74
N GLU A 31 -12.16 -3.36 -7.24
CA GLU A 31 -12.87 -2.13 -7.64
C GLU A 31 -12.16 -0.87 -7.14
N GLU A 32 -11.36 -0.98 -6.10
CA GLU A 32 -10.57 0.14 -5.56
C GLU A 32 -9.27 0.35 -6.34
N VAL A 33 -8.81 -0.67 -7.08
CA VAL A 33 -7.54 -0.62 -7.80
C VAL A 33 -7.61 0.39 -8.95
N SER A 34 -6.94 1.51 -8.74
CA SER A 34 -6.86 2.63 -9.66
C SER A 34 -5.43 3.20 -9.72
N ARG A 35 -5.14 4.00 -10.75
CA ARG A 35 -3.84 4.66 -10.88
C ARG A 35 -3.61 5.64 -9.73
N GLU A 36 -4.68 6.30 -9.32
CA GLU A 36 -4.77 7.27 -8.25
C GLU A 36 -4.43 6.63 -6.91
N LEU A 37 -5.07 5.49 -6.60
CA LEU A 37 -4.78 4.71 -5.39
C LEU A 37 -3.29 4.35 -5.31
N ILE A 38 -2.70 3.82 -6.39
CA ILE A 38 -1.27 3.43 -6.38
C ILE A 38 -0.36 4.64 -6.12
N ARG A 39 -0.65 5.79 -6.75
CA ARG A 39 0.12 7.03 -6.52
C ARG A 39 -0.01 7.53 -5.10
N GLU A 40 -1.19 7.43 -4.49
CA GLU A 40 -1.38 7.77 -3.08
C GLU A 40 -0.62 6.81 -2.15
N LEU A 41 -0.65 5.51 -2.43
CA LEU A 41 0.04 4.51 -1.62
C LEU A 41 1.57 4.70 -1.62
N ARG A 42 2.14 5.29 -2.67
CA ARG A 42 3.57 5.64 -2.76
C ARG A 42 3.95 6.81 -1.85
N LYS A 43 3.02 7.72 -1.55
CA LYS A 43 3.29 8.90 -0.72
C LYS A 43 3.61 8.46 0.71
N SER A 44 4.69 8.97 1.27
CA SER A 44 5.03 8.79 2.67
C SER A 44 5.16 10.15 3.35
N ASN A 45 5.12 10.14 4.69
CA ASN A 45 5.38 11.32 5.51
C ASN A 45 6.88 11.50 5.82
N GLY A 46 7.76 10.71 5.19
CA GLY A 46 9.20 10.74 5.40
C GLY A 46 9.95 11.16 4.12
N THR A 47 11.28 11.07 4.17
CA THR A 47 12.15 11.41 3.03
C THR A 47 12.04 10.44 1.85
N TYR A 48 11.46 9.25 2.04
CA TYR A 48 11.43 8.18 1.04
C TYR A 48 10.00 7.72 0.73
N SER A 49 9.67 7.50 -0.53
CA SER A 49 8.40 6.88 -0.95
C SER A 49 8.24 5.47 -0.36
N HIS A 50 6.98 5.03 -0.18
CA HIS A 50 6.72 3.62 0.06
C HIS A 50 6.98 2.81 -1.21
N MET A 51 7.73 1.72 -1.09
CA MET A 51 8.04 0.80 -2.19
C MET A 51 7.04 -0.37 -2.26
N PHE A 52 6.39 -0.68 -1.14
CA PHE A 52 5.42 -1.77 -1.04
C PHE A 52 4.11 -1.28 -0.45
N ALA A 53 3.03 -1.99 -0.71
CA ALA A 53 1.74 -1.77 -0.07
C ALA A 53 1.03 -3.11 0.24
N ARG A 54 0.25 -3.12 1.32
CA ARG A 54 -0.66 -4.21 1.69
C ARG A 54 -1.94 -3.60 2.25
N LYS A 55 -3.09 -4.27 2.22
CA LYS A 55 -3.39 -5.68 1.94
C LYS A 55 -4.36 -5.71 0.76
N PHE A 56 -4.08 -6.50 -0.27
CA PHE A 56 -4.93 -6.62 -1.44
C PHE A 56 -5.61 -7.99 -1.44
N ALA A 57 -6.87 -8.06 -1.86
CA ALA A 57 -7.53 -9.32 -2.15
C ALA A 57 -6.83 -10.04 -3.33
N PRO A 58 -6.86 -11.38 -3.40
CA PRO A 58 -6.25 -12.14 -4.50
C PRO A 58 -6.70 -11.68 -5.89
N GLU A 59 -7.96 -11.28 -6.01
CA GLU A 59 -8.61 -10.84 -7.25
C GLU A 59 -8.04 -9.52 -7.78
N CYS A 60 -7.33 -8.75 -6.94
CA CYS A 60 -6.67 -7.50 -7.34
C CYS A 60 -5.51 -7.72 -8.31
N LEU A 61 -4.99 -8.96 -8.45
CA LEU A 61 -3.88 -9.24 -9.35
C LEU A 61 -4.17 -8.79 -10.79
N GLY A 62 -5.35 -9.09 -11.32
CA GLY A 62 -5.73 -8.72 -12.68
C GLY A 62 -5.69 -7.19 -12.91
N PRO A 63 -6.45 -6.39 -12.14
CA PRO A 63 -6.41 -4.93 -12.20
C PRO A 63 -5.02 -4.33 -11.99
N LEU A 64 -4.23 -4.86 -11.05
CA LEU A 64 -2.87 -4.39 -10.79
C LEU A 64 -1.96 -4.62 -12.00
N MET A 65 -2.01 -5.81 -12.61
CA MET A 65 -1.23 -6.11 -13.80
C MET A 65 -1.62 -5.24 -15.00
N LYS A 66 -2.90 -4.88 -15.15
CA LYS A 66 -3.36 -3.98 -16.23
C LYS A 66 -2.75 -2.58 -16.16
N ILE A 67 -2.42 -2.09 -14.96
CA ILE A 67 -1.83 -0.75 -14.78
C ILE A 67 -0.32 -0.80 -14.57
N ALA A 68 0.26 -1.99 -14.38
CA ALA A 68 1.63 -2.18 -13.93
C ALA A 68 2.65 -1.44 -14.80
N ASP A 69 2.63 -1.69 -16.11
CA ASP A 69 3.57 -1.08 -17.06
C ASP A 69 3.51 0.44 -17.12
N SER A 70 2.39 1.04 -16.73
CA SER A 70 2.16 2.48 -16.90
C SER A 70 2.23 3.28 -15.59
N VAL A 71 2.16 2.61 -14.44
CA VAL A 71 2.10 3.27 -13.11
C VAL A 71 2.98 2.60 -12.07
N ILE A 72 3.14 1.28 -12.11
CA ILE A 72 3.88 0.53 -11.07
C ILE A 72 5.35 0.37 -11.46
N LEU A 73 5.63 0.07 -12.73
CA LEU A 73 6.98 -0.22 -13.24
C LEU A 73 7.64 0.99 -13.90
N ARG A 74 6.96 2.14 -13.92
CA ARG A 74 7.51 3.42 -14.35
C ARG A 74 7.57 4.33 -13.13
N ASP A 75 8.71 4.98 -12.96
CA ASP A 75 8.91 6.01 -11.95
C ASP A 75 8.43 7.38 -12.47
#